data_AF-A0A7V3KZ90-F1
#
_entry.id   AF-A0A7V3KZ90-F1
#
_cell.length_a   1.000
_cell.length_b   1.000
_cell.length_c   1.000
_cell.angle_alpha   90.00
_cell.angle_beta   90.00
_cell.angle_gamma   90.00
#
_symmetry.space_group_name_H-M   'P 1'
#
loop_
_entity.id
_entity.type
_entity.pdbx_description
1 polymer ?
#
loop_
_entity_poly.entity_id
_entity_poly.type
_entity_poly.pdbx_seq_one_letter_code
_entity_poly.pdbx_strand_id
1 'polypeptide(L)' 'MQVWRADQIDFLEFSIRGKEYDVKFFGVQAIKAPTGETPYWEIEFDDGSRMVTNDLITIRFTKKKK' A
#
# COMPACT_ATOMS: atom_id res chain seq x y z
N MET A 1 9.97 -7.12 8.52
CA MET A 1 9.13 -6.70 7.37
C MET A 1 8.58 -5.31 7.66
N GLN A 2 8.77 -4.35 6.75
CA GLN A 2 8.22 -3.01 6.90
C GLN A 2 6.76 -3.02 6.42
N VAL A 3 5.83 -2.67 7.31
CA VAL A 3 4.39 -2.67 7.05
C VAL A 3 3.84 -1.28 7.33
N TRP A 4 3.16 -0.73 6.33
CA TRP A 4 2.51 0.56 6.38
C TRP A 4 1.01 0.36 6.56
N ARG A 5 0.42 0.85 7.65
CA ARG A 5 -0.99 0.64 7.99
C ARG A 5 -1.77 1.96 7.94
N ALA A 6 -2.97 1.94 7.36
CA ALA A 6 -3.89 3.07 7.26
C ALA A 6 -4.27 3.70 8.60
N ASP A 7 -4.18 2.93 9.70
CA ASP A 7 -4.38 3.45 11.06
C ASP A 7 -3.28 4.45 11.46
N GLN A 8 -2.06 4.28 10.95
CA GLN A 8 -0.89 5.07 11.35
C GLN A 8 -0.45 6.11 10.31
N ILE A 9 -0.89 5.96 9.07
CA ILE A 9 -0.51 6.83 7.96
C ILE A 9 -1.74 7.27 7.18
N ASP A 10 -1.63 8.45 6.57
CA ASP A 10 -2.57 8.94 5.60
C ASP A 10 -1.96 8.72 4.21
N PHE A 11 -2.62 7.89 3.40
CA PHE A 11 -2.19 7.63 2.03
C PHE A 11 -2.58 8.81 1.14
N LEU A 12 -1.59 9.44 0.52
CA LEU A 12 -1.76 10.60 -0.35
C LEU A 12 -1.80 10.20 -1.82
N GLU A 13 -0.96 9.24 -2.20
CA GLU A 13 -0.83 8.79 -3.59
C GLU A 13 -0.51 7.30 -3.61
N PHE A 14 -1.13 6.60 -4.56
CA PHE A 14 -0.85 5.20 -4.83
C PHE A 14 -0.88 4.99 -6.33
N SER A 15 0.22 4.56 -6.93
CA SER A 15 0.27 4.20 -8.35
C SER A 15 0.94 2.86 -8.56
N ILE A 16 0.40 2.07 -9.49
CA ILE A 16 0.95 0.77 -9.88
C ILE A 16 1.23 0.84 -11.37
N ARG A 17 2.47 0.56 -11.79
CA ARG A 17 2.94 0.71 -13.18
C ARG A 17 2.65 2.10 -13.79
N GLY A 18 2.72 3.14 -12.97
CA GLY A 18 2.44 4.52 -13.41
C GLY A 18 0.95 4.82 -13.65
N LYS A 19 0.04 3.88 -13.35
CA LYS A 19 -1.39 4.18 -13.24
C LYS A 19 -1.68 4.64 -11.83
N GLU A 20 -2.14 5.87 -11.70
CA GLU A 20 -2.59 6.44 -10.42
C GLU A 20 -3.94 5.83 -10.04
N TYR A 21 -4.04 5.45 -8.77
CA TYR A 21 -5.25 4.92 -8.16
C TYR A 21 -5.59 5.80 -6.96
N ASP A 22 -6.87 6.16 -6.88
CA ASP A 22 -7.36 6.93 -5.74
C ASP A 22 -7.41 6.00 -4.50
N VAL A 23 -6.55 6.29 -3.53
CA VAL A 23 -6.38 5.48 -2.32
C VAL A 23 -7.60 5.48 -1.41
N LYS A 24 -8.45 6.52 -1.49
CA LYS A 24 -9.72 6.55 -0.76
C LYS A 24 -10.76 5.64 -1.41
N PHE A 25 -10.69 5.46 -2.73
CA PHE A 25 -11.54 4.50 -3.45
C PHE A 25 -11.06 3.06 -3.34
N PHE A 26 -9.75 2.84 -3.26
CA PHE A 26 -9.17 1.49 -3.21
C PHE A 26 -9.22 0.86 -1.82
N GLY A 27 -9.51 1.62 -0.75
CA GLY A 27 -9.71 1.03 0.56
C GLY A 27 -8.46 0.41 1.18
N VAL A 28 -7.27 0.93 0.84
CA VAL A 28 -6.00 0.34 1.27
C VAL A 28 -5.87 0.39 2.80
N GLN A 29 -5.81 -0.77 3.45
CA GLN A 29 -5.60 -0.90 4.89
C GLN A 29 -4.14 -1.10 5.26
N ALA A 30 -3.42 -1.94 4.52
CA ALA A 30 -2.03 -2.19 4.80
C ALA A 30 -1.24 -2.42 3.52
N ILE A 31 0.01 -1.98 3.50
CA ILE A 31 0.96 -2.29 2.44
C ILE A 31 2.22 -2.87 3.07
N LYS A 32 2.63 -4.04 2.61
CA LYS A 32 3.86 -4.71 3.01
C LYS A 32 4.88 -4.54 1.89
N ALA A 33 6.03 -3.98 2.25
CA ALA A 33 7.13 -3.83 1.33
C ALA A 33 7.71 -5.21 0.95
N PRO A 34 8.19 -5.39 -0.29
CA PRO A 34 8.96 -6.57 -0.66
C PRO A 34 10.20 -6.70 0.23
N THR A 35 10.55 -7.92 0.58
CA THR A 35 11.75 -8.27 1.34
C THR A 35 12.52 -9.37 0.60
N GLY A 36 13.74 -9.69 1.06
CA GLY A 36 14.55 -10.74 0.42
C GLY A 36 13.88 -12.12 0.38
N GLU A 37 12.99 -12.41 1.33
CA GLU A 37 12.20 -13.65 1.37
C GLU A 37 10.89 -13.56 0.58
N THR A 38 10.31 -12.36 0.47
CA THR A 38 9.05 -12.09 -0.24
C THR A 38 9.25 -10.96 -1.26
N PRO A 39 9.70 -11.26 -2.49
CA PRO A 39 10.09 -10.24 -3.47
C PRO A 39 8.89 -9.54 -4.14
N TYR A 40 7.72 -9.55 -3.51
CA TYR A 40 6.48 -8.96 -3.99
C TYR A 40 5.91 -7.97 -2.97
N TRP A 41 5.18 -6.99 -3.47
CA TRP A 41 4.30 -6.13 -2.69
C TRP A 41 3.03 -6.88 -2.30
N GLU A 42 2.59 -6.69 -1.06
CA GLU A 42 1.30 -7.19 -0.60
C GLU A 42 0.47 -6.01 -0.08
N ILE A 43 -0.74 -5.87 -0.60
CA ILE A 43 -1.67 -4.80 -0.26
C ILE A 43 -2.94 -5.46 0.29
N GLU A 44 -3.31 -5.11 1.51
CA GLU A 44 -4.55 -5.53 2.15
C GLU A 44 -5.57 -4.39 2.03
N PHE A 45 -6.77 -4.71 1.59
CA PHE A 45 -7.88 -3.76 1.43
C PHE A 45 -8.92 -3.93 2.55
N ASP A 46 -9.82 -2.96 2.68
CA ASP A 46 -10.83 -2.95 3.75
C ASP A 46 -11.91 -4.01 3.60
N ASP A 47 -12.14 -4.49 2.37
CA ASP A 47 -13.02 -5.62 2.06
C ASP A 47 -12.44 -6.98 2.48
N GLY A 48 -11.19 -7.01 2.97
CA GLY A 48 -10.46 -8.21 3.36
C GLY A 48 -9.73 -8.89 2.19
N SER A 49 -9.85 -8.37 0.97
CA SER A 49 -9.10 -8.85 -0.19
C SER A 49 -7.62 -8.47 -0.08
N ARG A 50 -6.77 -9.28 -0.71
CA ARG A 50 -5.32 -9.04 -0.78
C ARG A 50 -4.85 -9.03 -2.23
N MET A 51 -4.11 -8.00 -2.61
CA MET A 51 -3.42 -7.92 -3.88
C MET A 51 -1.94 -8.17 -3.67
N VAL A 52 -1.38 -9.10 -4.45
CA VAL A 52 0.05 -9.37 -4.50
C VAL A 52 0.55 -8.96 -5.88
N THR A 53 1.60 -8.14 -5.93
CA THR A 53 2.23 -7.76 -7.19
C THR A 53 3.73 -7.58 -7.08
N ASN A 54 4.46 -7.93 -8.15
CA ASN A 54 5.88 -7.64 -8.30
C ASN A 54 6.13 -6.35 -9.09
N ASP A 55 5.06 -5.60 -9.38
CA ASP A 55 5.14 -4.38 -10.16
C ASP A 55 5.77 -3.22 -9.40
N LEU A 56 6.23 -2.23 -10.16
CA LEU A 56 6.65 -0.95 -9.59
C LEU A 56 5.44 -0.25 -8.99
N ILE A 57 5.48 -0.05 -7.67
CA ILE A 57 4.49 0.71 -6.92
C ILE A 57 5.14 1.99 -6.42
N THR A 58 4.50 3.12 -6.70
CA THR A 58 4.81 4.39 -6.04
C THR A 58 3.77 4.64 -4.98
N ILE A 59 4.21 4.85 -3.75
CA ILE A 59 3.33 5.10 -2.61
C ILE A 59 3.80 6.37 -1.93
N ARG A 60 2.91 7.35 -1.83
CA ARG A 60 3.14 8.56 -1.04
C ARG A 60 2.20 8.54 0.15
N PHE A 61 2.76 8.61 1.34
CA PHE A 61 1.99 8.67 2.57
C PHE A 61 2.63 9.66 3.54
N THR A 62 1.82 10.19 4.43
CA THR A 62 2.28 10.98 5.57
C THR A 62 1.93 10.24 6.86
N LYS A 63 2.77 10.36 7.89
CA LYS A 63 2.39 9.84 9.21
C LYS A 63 1.24 10.66 9.76
N LYS A 64 0.21 10.00 10.29
CA LYS A 64 -0.81 10.69 11.06
C LYS A 64 -0.14 11.27 12.30
N LYS A 65 -0.16 12.61 12.43
CA LYS A 65 0.24 13.26 13.68
C LYS A 65 -0.88 12.97 14.67
N LYS A 66 -0.57 12.16 15.68
CA LYS A 66 -1.43 11.88 16.81
C LYS A 66 -1.69 13.15 17.63
#